data_AF-A0AAV4BEH7-F1
#
_entry.id   AF-A0AAV4BEH7-F1
#
_cell.length_a   1.000
_cell.length_b   1.000
_cell.length_c   1.000
_cell.angle_alpha   90.00
_cell.angle_beta   90.00
_cell.angle_gamma   90.00
#
_symmetry.space_group_name_H-M   'P 1'
#
loop_
_entity.id
_entity.type
_entity.pdbx_description
1 polymer ?
#
loop_
_entity_poly.entity_id
_entity_poly.type
_entity_poly.pdbx_seq_one_letter_code
_entity_poly.pdbx_strand_id
1 'polypeptide(L)'
;MREKDDSDCDDDDDDDDDDDDDDDDDDDVDDDDGEYLTQNVSAVMNRSCLKFKTIISNVFGITIRARRGHKVSKGMGLVTLRMVTSWSPTLSSLIELEDLFSSIGIKRVDYVEEEGVLHIYFDKIGIKRVDYVEEEGVLHIYFDKFGRAPKQFTVDVVQDQDMAVSNAKKADIRAVEYYETGVTTVQSYHIKTTCDIEAKIPQKEKGNPPTQVTFQQTSTASPKTSPTTCPACIKTDKIPVNFRAAFCNASAVYQAVAGRKGKFSMKIRQDLRPKKKIVTLKKFVHWQLPPGCDCSLLSPVGGHKNVYIVTARKFVKNDLTLDWNSIIIKVSKKTWKETRAARKTCLL
;
A
#
# COMPACT_ATOMS: atom_id res chain seq x y z
N MET A 1 1.48 21.27 48.14
CA MET A 1 0.32 20.39 48.41
C MET A 1 -0.92 21.22 48.14
N ARG A 2 -1.69 20.86 47.12
CA ARG A 2 -2.94 21.52 46.78
C ARG A 2 -3.88 20.43 46.29
N GLU A 3 -4.75 20.02 47.19
CA GLU A 3 -5.86 19.09 46.97
C GLU A 3 -6.82 19.69 45.93
N LYS A 4 -7.40 18.82 45.12
CA LYS A 4 -8.56 19.10 44.28
C LYS A 4 -9.43 17.85 44.23
N ASP A 5 -10.41 17.88 45.11
CA ASP A 5 -11.83 17.58 44.94
C ASP A 5 -12.22 16.69 43.75
N ASP A 6 -12.70 15.51 44.13
CA ASP A 6 -13.53 14.59 43.39
C ASP A 6 -14.96 15.18 43.28
N SER A 7 -15.53 15.16 42.08
CA SER A 7 -16.96 15.44 41.87
C SER A 7 -17.59 14.27 41.13
N ASP A 8 -18.30 13.46 41.89
CA ASP A 8 -19.21 12.42 41.43
C ASP A 8 -20.40 13.05 40.69
N CYS A 9 -20.80 12.43 39.58
CA CYS A 9 -22.07 12.69 38.90
C CYS A 9 -22.69 11.32 38.60
N ASP A 10 -23.48 10.85 39.55
CA ASP A 10 -24.56 9.90 39.33
C ASP A 10 -25.71 10.67 38.68
N ASP A 11 -26.15 10.24 37.50
CA ASP A 11 -27.46 10.59 36.95
C ASP A 11 -28.13 9.26 36.60
N ASP A 12 -29.09 8.92 37.47
CA ASP A 12 -30.14 7.92 37.31
C ASP A 12 -31.14 8.35 36.21
N ASP A 13 -32.12 7.48 35.98
CA ASP A 13 -33.43 7.75 35.37
C ASP A 13 -33.50 7.68 33.83
N ASP A 14 -34.09 6.61 33.29
CA ASP A 14 -35.55 6.58 33.09
C ASP A 14 -35.98 5.26 32.42
N ASP A 15 -36.98 4.65 33.04
CA ASP A 15 -37.88 3.62 32.53
C ASP A 15 -38.61 4.09 31.25
N ASP A 16 -39.08 3.16 30.43
CA ASP A 16 -40.39 3.25 29.76
C ASP A 16 -40.64 1.97 28.91
N ASP A 17 -41.50 1.12 29.47
CA ASP A 17 -42.72 0.53 28.89
C ASP A 17 -42.67 -0.27 27.57
N ASP A 18 -42.94 -1.56 27.73
CA ASP A 18 -44.06 -2.32 27.14
C ASP A 18 -44.79 -1.70 25.94
N ASP A 19 -44.77 -2.40 24.81
CA ASP A 19 -45.98 -2.61 23.99
C ASP A 19 -45.82 -3.92 23.20
N ASP A 20 -46.65 -4.88 23.60
CA ASP A 20 -47.08 -6.03 22.82
C ASP A 20 -47.74 -5.54 21.52
N ASP A 21 -47.39 -6.13 20.38
CA ASP A 21 -48.31 -6.28 19.25
C ASP A 21 -47.94 -7.58 18.53
N ASP A 22 -48.67 -8.63 18.91
CA ASP A 22 -49.00 -9.76 18.06
C ASP A 22 -49.65 -9.21 16.78
N ASP A 23 -49.00 -9.38 15.64
CA ASP A 23 -49.70 -9.44 14.36
C ASP A 23 -49.05 -10.52 13.49
N ASP A 24 -49.83 -11.59 13.36
CA ASP A 24 -49.80 -12.57 12.30
C ASP A 24 -49.72 -11.87 10.94
N ASP A 25 -48.65 -12.11 10.18
CA ASP A 25 -48.66 -11.89 8.72
C ASP A 25 -47.79 -12.95 8.04
N ASP A 26 -48.50 -13.98 7.61
CA ASP A 26 -48.36 -14.73 6.36
C ASP A 26 -46.95 -15.17 5.90
N ASP A 27 -46.77 -16.48 6.04
CA ASP A 27 -45.78 -17.34 5.39
C ASP A 27 -45.90 -17.31 3.85
N ASP A 28 -45.59 -16.19 3.21
CA ASP A 28 -45.23 -16.18 1.79
C ASP A 28 -43.77 -16.61 1.67
N VAL A 29 -43.57 -17.93 1.68
CA VAL A 29 -42.34 -18.59 1.22
C VAL A 29 -42.25 -18.36 -0.29
N ASP A 30 -41.88 -17.13 -0.67
CA ASP A 30 -41.34 -16.86 -1.98
C ASP A 30 -40.08 -17.73 -2.11
N ASP A 31 -40.18 -18.73 -2.99
CA ASP A 31 -39.04 -19.50 -3.50
C ASP A 31 -38.04 -18.51 -4.10
N ASP A 32 -37.21 -17.91 -3.23
CA ASP A 32 -36.11 -17.00 -3.55
C ASP A 32 -35.12 -17.84 -4.35
N ASP A 33 -35.28 -17.76 -5.67
CA ASP A 33 -34.54 -18.45 -6.70
C ASP A 33 -33.07 -18.03 -6.58
N GLY A 34 -32.38 -18.74 -5.69
CA GLY A 34 -31.07 -18.42 -5.14
C GLY A 34 -30.12 -17.88 -6.20
N GLU A 35 -30.08 -16.55 -6.30
CA GLU A 35 -29.24 -15.85 -7.26
C GLU A 35 -27.80 -15.94 -6.76
N TYR A 36 -27.12 -17.02 -7.16
CA TYR A 36 -25.74 -17.29 -6.73
C TYR A 36 -24.84 -16.10 -7.03
N LEU A 37 -24.23 -15.56 -5.97
CA LEU A 37 -23.26 -14.47 -6.05
C LEU A 37 -22.10 -14.86 -6.97
N THR A 38 -21.94 -14.18 -8.10
CA THR A 38 -20.77 -14.39 -8.96
C THR A 38 -19.74 -13.29 -8.73
N GLN A 39 -18.58 -13.64 -8.20
CA GLN A 39 -17.47 -12.71 -8.04
C GLN A 39 -16.58 -12.77 -9.28
N ASN A 40 -16.01 -11.63 -9.69
CA ASN A 40 -15.00 -11.63 -10.74
C ASN A 40 -13.63 -11.49 -10.08
N VAL A 41 -12.83 -12.55 -10.17
CA VAL A 41 -11.45 -12.57 -9.73
C VAL A 41 -10.56 -12.55 -10.98
N SER A 42 -9.65 -11.59 -11.07
CA SER A 42 -8.63 -11.58 -12.11
C SER A 42 -7.23 -11.52 -11.49
N ALA A 43 -6.33 -12.28 -12.09
CA ALA A 43 -4.94 -12.36 -11.69
C ALA A 43 -4.04 -12.22 -12.92
N VAL A 44 -3.03 -11.36 -12.79
CA VAL A 44 -2.03 -11.14 -13.82
C VAL A 44 -0.65 -11.26 -13.17
N MET A 45 0.16 -12.15 -13.72
CA MET A 45 1.55 -12.33 -13.32
C MET A 45 2.46 -11.92 -14.47
N ASN A 46 3.34 -10.94 -14.21
CA ASN A 46 4.30 -10.46 -15.20
C ASN A 46 5.70 -10.92 -14.81
N ARG A 47 6.39 -11.56 -15.76
CA ARG A 47 7.76 -12.04 -15.56
C ARG A 47 8.77 -11.05 -16.09
N SER A 48 9.76 -10.68 -15.27
CA SER A 48 10.90 -9.85 -15.70
C SER A 48 12.19 -10.68 -15.67
N CYS A 49 12.67 -11.14 -16.84
CA CYS A 49 13.92 -11.91 -16.95
C CYS A 49 15.13 -10.92 -16.94
N LEU A 50 15.64 -10.52 -15.76
CA LEU A 50 16.86 -9.70 -15.66
C LEU A 50 18.14 -10.57 -15.71
N LYS A 51 19.08 -10.21 -16.58
CA LYS A 51 20.27 -11.02 -16.96
C LYS A 51 21.40 -11.10 -15.91
N PHE A 52 21.25 -10.58 -14.70
CA PHE A 52 22.32 -10.60 -13.69
C PHE A 52 21.87 -11.34 -12.43
N LYS A 53 22.42 -12.55 -12.25
CA LYS A 53 22.36 -13.42 -11.04
C LYS A 53 20.98 -13.65 -10.42
N THR A 54 20.37 -14.75 -10.87
CA THR A 54 19.84 -15.86 -10.05
C THR A 54 18.81 -15.54 -8.95
N ILE A 55 18.02 -14.48 -9.06
CA ILE A 55 16.75 -14.35 -8.35
C ILE A 55 15.71 -13.87 -9.36
N ILE A 56 14.76 -14.74 -9.71
CA ILE A 56 13.64 -14.39 -10.58
C ILE A 56 12.52 -13.90 -9.65
N SER A 57 12.45 -12.59 -9.43
CA SER A 57 11.31 -11.97 -8.75
C SER A 57 10.23 -11.61 -9.76
N ASN A 58 9.00 -11.96 -9.45
CA ASN A 58 7.82 -11.62 -10.24
C ASN A 58 6.79 -10.92 -9.38
N VAL A 59 6.12 -9.93 -9.96
CA VAL A 59 5.01 -9.23 -9.30
C VAL A 59 3.70 -9.92 -9.69
N PHE A 60 2.94 -10.36 -8.71
CA PHE A 60 1.63 -10.98 -8.88
C PHE A 60 0.52 -10.01 -8.47
N GLY A 61 -0.24 -9.51 -9.44
CA GLY A 61 -1.35 -8.58 -9.19
C GLY A 61 -2.69 -9.30 -9.14
N ILE A 62 -3.43 -9.11 -8.05
CA ILE A 62 -4.78 -9.65 -7.84
C ILE A 62 -5.78 -8.50 -7.76
N THR A 63 -6.85 -8.60 -8.54
CA THR A 63 -8.00 -7.70 -8.46
C THR A 63 -9.25 -8.51 -8.11
N ILE A 64 -9.91 -8.10 -7.03
CA ILE A 64 -11.14 -8.73 -6.54
C ILE A 64 -12.26 -7.71 -6.60
N ARG A 65 -13.34 -8.07 -7.29
CA ARG A 65 -14.50 -7.19 -7.45
C ARG A 65 -15.80 -7.97 -7.36
N ALA A 66 -16.68 -7.51 -6.48
CA ALA A 66 -18.09 -7.93 -6.49
C ALA A 66 -18.79 -7.38 -7.74
N ARG A 67 -19.58 -8.21 -8.44
CA ARG A 67 -20.36 -7.76 -9.60
C ARG A 67 -21.44 -6.75 -9.17
N ARG A 68 -21.83 -5.86 -10.10
CA ARG A 68 -22.96 -4.95 -9.90
C ARG A 68 -24.26 -5.76 -9.96
N GLY A 69 -25.18 -5.53 -9.02
CA GLY A 69 -26.49 -6.19 -8.96
C GLY A 69 -26.67 -7.04 -7.70
N HIS A 70 -25.58 -7.63 -7.20
CA HIS A 70 -25.66 -8.49 -6.03
C HIS A 70 -25.78 -7.72 -4.71
N LYS A 71 -26.68 -8.19 -3.84
CA LYS A 71 -26.72 -7.80 -2.42
C LYS A 71 -25.37 -8.20 -1.82
N VAL A 72 -24.61 -7.21 -1.35
CA VAL A 72 -23.32 -7.47 -0.70
C VAL A 72 -23.65 -8.15 0.61
N SER A 73 -23.29 -9.42 0.76
CA SER A 73 -23.51 -10.12 2.01
C SER A 73 -22.74 -9.40 3.13
N LYS A 74 -23.31 -9.44 4.34
CA LYS A 74 -22.65 -8.90 5.54
C LYS A 74 -21.55 -9.85 6.07
N GLY A 75 -21.32 -10.97 5.39
CA GLY A 75 -20.41 -12.03 5.84
C GLY A 75 -18.93 -11.74 5.57
N MET A 76 -18.07 -12.45 6.31
CA MET A 76 -16.63 -12.44 6.05
C MET A 76 -16.31 -13.10 4.72
N GLY A 77 -15.36 -12.53 3.97
CA GLY A 77 -14.81 -13.12 2.76
C GLY A 77 -13.53 -13.90 3.04
N LEU A 78 -13.27 -14.95 2.29
CA LEU A 78 -12.01 -15.67 2.27
C LEU A 78 -11.51 -15.77 0.84
N VAL A 79 -10.29 -15.33 0.61
CA VAL A 79 -9.60 -15.50 -0.66
C VAL A 79 -8.42 -16.43 -0.45
N THR A 80 -8.49 -17.59 -1.07
CA THR A 80 -7.44 -18.60 -1.04
C THR A 80 -6.68 -18.53 -2.36
N LEU A 81 -5.41 -18.18 -2.27
CA LEU A 81 -4.47 -18.17 -3.38
C LEU A 81 -3.56 -19.38 -3.26
N ARG A 82 -3.74 -20.37 -4.15
CA ARG A 82 -2.79 -21.47 -4.27
C ARG A 82 -1.68 -21.05 -5.22
N MET A 83 -0.43 -21.12 -4.79
CA MET A 83 0.71 -20.72 -5.60
C MET A 83 1.04 -21.73 -6.70
N VAL A 84 1.78 -21.26 -7.70
CA VAL A 84 2.35 -22.14 -8.72
C VAL A 84 3.46 -22.97 -8.07
N THR A 85 3.59 -24.24 -8.45
CA THR A 85 4.62 -25.13 -7.90
C THR A 85 5.99 -24.46 -7.91
N SER A 86 6.71 -24.53 -6.78
CA SER A 86 8.02 -23.89 -6.55
C SER A 86 8.02 -22.35 -6.59
N TRP A 87 6.88 -21.70 -6.34
CA TRP A 87 6.80 -20.26 -6.11
C TRP A 87 6.27 -19.97 -4.71
N SER A 88 6.95 -19.06 -4.00
CA SER A 88 6.55 -18.59 -2.67
C SER A 88 6.47 -17.06 -2.66
N PRO A 89 5.56 -16.47 -1.88
CA PRO A 89 5.52 -15.03 -1.67
C PRO A 89 6.77 -14.60 -0.90
N THR A 90 7.32 -13.44 -1.25
CA THR A 90 8.44 -12.93 -0.46
C THR A 90 7.94 -12.35 0.84
N LEU A 91 8.68 -12.59 1.93
CA LEU A 91 8.36 -12.03 3.24
C LEU A 91 8.26 -10.49 3.18
N SER A 92 9.17 -9.85 2.43
CA SER A 92 9.14 -8.40 2.21
C SER A 92 7.86 -7.95 1.53
N SER A 93 7.34 -8.67 0.55
CA SER A 93 6.07 -8.32 -0.10
C SER A 93 4.85 -8.54 0.79
N LEU A 94 4.89 -9.53 1.68
CA LEU A 94 3.83 -9.73 2.68
C LEU A 94 3.83 -8.58 3.71
N ILE A 95 5.02 -8.13 4.11
CA ILE A 95 5.22 -6.93 4.95
C ILE A 95 4.86 -5.64 4.20
N GLU A 96 5.16 -5.55 2.90
CA GLU A 96 4.78 -4.39 2.08
C GLU A 96 3.28 -4.37 1.79
N LEU A 97 2.62 -5.53 1.68
CA LEU A 97 1.16 -5.61 1.74
C LEU A 97 0.67 -4.96 3.04
N GLU A 98 1.35 -5.22 4.15
CA GLU A 98 1.12 -4.58 5.45
C GLU A 98 1.32 -3.05 5.40
N ASP A 99 2.38 -2.56 4.74
CA ASP A 99 2.75 -1.13 4.69
C ASP A 99 1.95 -0.30 3.66
N LEU A 100 1.64 -0.85 2.48
CA LEU A 100 0.76 -0.26 1.45
C LEU A 100 -0.61 0.05 2.02
N PHE A 101 -1.01 -0.74 3.02
CA PHE A 101 -2.25 -0.57 3.71
C PHE A 101 -2.11 0.00 5.12
N SER A 102 -1.05 0.74 5.47
CA SER A 102 -0.87 1.38 6.79
C SER A 102 -1.94 2.43 7.21
N SER A 103 -3.11 2.46 6.56
CA SER A 103 -4.40 2.91 7.13
C SER A 103 -5.19 1.79 7.86
N ILE A 104 -4.70 0.54 7.88
CA ILE A 104 -5.41 -0.65 8.36
C ILE A 104 -5.36 -0.87 9.87
N GLY A 105 -4.39 -0.33 10.60
CA GLY A 105 -4.26 -0.69 12.02
C GLY A 105 -3.90 -2.17 12.18
N ILE A 106 -2.68 -2.53 11.82
CA ILE A 106 -2.17 -3.87 12.12
C ILE A 106 -2.20 -4.07 13.64
N LYS A 107 -2.74 -5.22 14.07
CA LYS A 107 -2.82 -5.55 15.50
C LYS A 107 -1.63 -6.41 15.93
N ARG A 108 -1.22 -7.37 15.09
CA ARG A 108 -0.17 -8.35 15.39
C ARG A 108 0.30 -9.09 14.13
N VAL A 109 1.57 -9.49 14.10
CA VAL A 109 2.16 -10.46 13.16
C VAL A 109 2.73 -11.60 14.00
N ASP A 110 2.37 -12.82 13.68
CA ASP A 110 2.85 -14.03 14.35
C ASP A 110 3.36 -15.03 13.32
N TYR A 111 4.58 -15.50 13.50
CA TYR A 111 5.09 -16.66 12.77
C TYR A 111 5.04 -17.86 13.70
N VAL A 112 4.26 -18.88 13.33
CA VAL A 112 4.11 -20.11 14.10
C VAL A 112 5.01 -21.15 13.44
N GLU A 113 6.22 -21.30 13.96
CA GLU A 113 7.27 -22.18 13.39
C GLU A 113 6.84 -23.65 13.35
N GLU A 114 6.06 -24.10 14.34
CA GLU A 114 5.55 -25.48 14.42
C GLU A 114 4.57 -25.83 13.29
N GLU A 115 3.85 -24.84 12.76
CA GLU A 115 2.87 -25.03 11.67
C GLU A 115 3.41 -24.57 10.31
N GLY A 116 4.57 -23.88 10.29
CA GLY A 116 5.07 -23.24 9.08
C GLY A 116 4.12 -22.15 8.55
N VAL A 117 3.36 -21.50 9.44
CA VAL A 117 2.33 -20.52 9.06
C VAL A 117 2.69 -19.12 9.53
N LEU A 118 2.63 -18.16 8.60
CA LEU A 118 2.72 -16.73 8.91
C LEU A 118 1.30 -16.15 9.04
N HIS A 119 0.91 -15.73 10.23
CA HIS A 119 -0.35 -15.05 10.54
C HIS A 119 -0.15 -13.53 10.62
N ILE A 120 -0.96 -12.78 9.87
CA ILE A 120 -0.93 -11.31 9.88
C ILE A 120 -2.35 -10.81 10.16
N TYR A 121 -2.55 -10.00 11.21
CA TYR A 121 -3.87 -9.51 11.64
C TYR A 121 -4.09 -8.02 11.37
N PHE A 122 -5.29 -7.67 10.89
CA PHE A 122 -5.65 -6.37 10.32
C PHE A 122 -6.98 -5.83 10.89
N ASP A 123 -7.14 -4.50 11.01
CA ASP A 123 -8.26 -3.89 11.77
C ASP A 123 -9.15 -2.87 10.99
N LYS A 124 -8.75 -2.36 9.79
CA LYS A 124 -9.46 -1.21 9.16
C LYS A 124 -9.70 -1.18 7.63
N ILE A 125 -9.31 -2.18 6.83
CA ILE A 125 -9.68 -2.19 5.36
C ILE A 125 -10.56 -3.40 5.00
N GLY A 126 -11.15 -4.03 6.02
CA GLY A 126 -11.94 -5.22 5.84
C GLY A 126 -11.11 -6.36 5.24
N ILE A 127 -9.79 -6.37 5.47
CA ILE A 127 -8.97 -7.57 5.56
C ILE A 127 -8.82 -7.79 7.06
N LYS A 128 -9.02 -9.02 7.52
CA LYS A 128 -9.00 -9.42 8.93
C LYS A 128 -7.72 -10.16 9.28
N ARG A 129 -7.30 -11.05 8.37
CA ARG A 129 -6.18 -11.98 8.58
C ARG A 129 -5.55 -12.36 7.24
N VAL A 130 -4.25 -12.60 7.21
CA VAL A 130 -3.54 -13.26 6.10
C VAL A 130 -2.73 -14.41 6.67
N ASP A 131 -2.90 -15.61 6.11
CA ASP A 131 -2.20 -16.82 6.53
C ASP A 131 -1.47 -17.43 5.33
N TYR A 132 -0.17 -17.67 5.45
CA TYR A 132 0.59 -18.40 4.43
C TYR A 132 1.02 -19.76 4.96
N VAL A 133 0.55 -20.84 4.34
CA VAL A 133 0.90 -22.22 4.65
C VAL A 133 1.95 -22.69 3.65
N GLU A 134 3.21 -22.76 4.08
CA GLU A 134 4.34 -23.03 3.19
C GLU A 134 4.27 -24.44 2.57
N GLU A 135 3.93 -25.46 3.37
CA GLU A 135 3.86 -26.86 2.93
C GLU A 135 2.88 -27.07 1.76
N GLU A 136 1.75 -26.35 1.79
CA GLU A 136 0.73 -26.44 0.74
C GLU A 136 0.95 -25.43 -0.39
N GLY A 137 1.81 -24.43 -0.16
CA GLY A 137 1.97 -23.27 -1.02
C GLY A 137 0.68 -22.45 -1.15
N VAL A 138 -0.05 -22.26 -0.05
CA VAL A 138 -1.37 -21.60 -0.04
C VAL A 138 -1.33 -20.33 0.80
N LEU A 139 -1.85 -19.23 0.24
CA LEU A 139 -2.02 -17.94 0.91
C LEU A 139 -3.52 -17.65 1.08
N HIS A 140 -3.99 -17.67 2.33
CA HIS A 140 -5.35 -17.28 2.70
C HIS A 140 -5.40 -15.80 3.08
N ILE A 141 -6.39 -15.09 2.57
CA ILE A 141 -6.63 -13.68 2.84
C ILE A 141 -8.09 -13.54 3.28
N TYR A 142 -8.29 -13.27 4.55
CA TYR A 142 -9.61 -13.10 5.16
C TYR A 142 -10.02 -11.64 5.07
N PHE A 143 -11.27 -11.39 4.69
CA PHE A 143 -11.89 -10.09 4.59
C PHE A 143 -13.05 -9.98 5.57
N ASP A 144 -13.24 -8.84 6.23
CA ASP A 144 -14.42 -8.61 7.08
C ASP A 144 -15.70 -8.59 6.26
N LYS A 145 -15.61 -8.02 5.05
CA LYS A 145 -16.68 -7.98 4.06
C LYS A 145 -16.11 -7.72 2.67
N PHE A 146 -16.72 -8.34 1.66
CA PHE A 146 -16.51 -7.91 0.28
C PHE A 146 -17.22 -6.58 0.03
N GLY A 147 -16.61 -5.70 -0.76
CA GLY A 147 -17.16 -4.39 -1.06
C GLY A 147 -17.51 -4.25 -2.53
N ARG A 148 -18.38 -3.29 -2.87
CA ARG A 148 -18.63 -2.90 -4.27
C ARG A 148 -17.39 -2.28 -4.94
N ALA A 149 -16.54 -1.64 -4.14
CA ALA A 149 -15.28 -1.08 -4.62
C ALA A 149 -14.28 -2.23 -4.87
N PRO A 150 -13.65 -2.30 -6.06
CA PRO A 150 -12.65 -3.31 -6.34
C PRO A 150 -11.47 -3.16 -5.36
N LYS A 151 -11.06 -4.28 -4.76
CA LYS A 151 -9.85 -4.34 -3.95
C LYS A 151 -8.73 -4.86 -4.84
N GLN A 152 -7.63 -4.13 -4.91
CA GLN A 152 -6.46 -4.48 -5.71
C GLN A 152 -5.24 -4.56 -4.80
N PHE A 153 -4.46 -5.61 -4.96
CA PHE A 153 -3.20 -5.77 -4.25
C PHE A 153 -2.21 -6.57 -5.08
N THR A 154 -0.93 -6.39 -4.78
CA THR A 154 0.18 -7.05 -5.47
C THR A 154 1.04 -7.76 -4.45
N VAL A 155 1.41 -9.01 -4.73
CA VAL A 155 2.33 -9.81 -3.93
C VAL A 155 3.52 -10.15 -4.82
N ASP A 156 4.75 -9.85 -4.40
CA ASP A 156 5.90 -10.38 -5.14
C ASP A 156 6.17 -11.81 -4.70
N VAL A 157 6.51 -12.62 -5.68
CA VAL A 157 6.76 -14.04 -5.53
C VAL A 157 8.12 -14.36 -6.13
N VAL A 158 8.80 -15.32 -5.51
CA VAL A 158 10.11 -15.81 -5.93
C VAL A 158 10.02 -17.30 -6.19
N GLN A 159 10.75 -17.75 -7.21
CA GLN A 159 10.87 -19.17 -7.51
C GLN A 159 11.93 -19.81 -6.62
N ASP A 160 11.57 -20.90 -5.94
CA ASP A 160 12.51 -21.80 -5.31
C ASP A 160 13.25 -22.61 -6.39
N GLN A 161 14.57 -22.52 -6.40
CA GLN A 161 15.42 -23.16 -7.40
C GLN A 161 15.59 -24.65 -7.16
N ASP A 162 15.53 -25.09 -5.90
CA ASP A 162 15.73 -26.48 -5.53
C ASP A 162 14.49 -27.32 -5.88
N MET A 163 13.33 -26.66 -5.95
CA MET A 163 12.06 -27.26 -6.35
C MET A 163 11.64 -26.94 -7.80
N ALA A 164 12.51 -26.34 -8.61
CA ALA A 164 12.15 -25.88 -9.95
C ALA A 164 11.73 -27.04 -10.87
N VAL A 165 10.44 -27.08 -11.22
CA VAL A 165 9.87 -28.08 -12.13
C VAL A 165 9.70 -27.55 -13.56
N SER A 166 9.91 -28.43 -14.55
CA SER A 166 9.71 -28.10 -15.97
C SER A 166 8.24 -27.90 -16.34
N ASN A 167 7.33 -28.53 -15.61
CA ASN A 167 5.88 -28.43 -15.82
C ASN A 167 5.18 -28.08 -14.51
N ALA A 168 5.21 -26.79 -14.17
CA ALA A 168 4.62 -26.31 -12.92
C ALA A 168 3.10 -26.46 -12.93
N LYS A 169 2.54 -26.95 -11.81
CA LYS A 169 1.09 -27.08 -11.65
C LYS A 169 0.45 -25.69 -11.71
N LYS A 170 -0.71 -25.60 -12.38
CA LYS A 170 -1.51 -24.37 -12.42
C LYS A 170 -1.91 -23.98 -11.01
N ALA A 171 -1.91 -22.68 -10.79
CA ALA A 171 -2.39 -22.07 -9.57
C ALA A 171 -3.86 -21.68 -9.72
N ASP A 172 -4.55 -21.54 -8.60
CA ASP A 172 -5.94 -21.11 -8.55
C ASP A 172 -6.19 -20.09 -7.44
N ILE A 173 -7.07 -19.14 -7.72
CA ILE A 173 -7.61 -18.22 -6.74
C ILE A 173 -9.05 -18.61 -6.48
N ARG A 174 -9.38 -18.82 -5.22
CA ARG A 174 -10.74 -19.08 -4.77
C ARG A 174 -11.19 -17.92 -3.93
N ALA A 175 -12.33 -17.33 -4.26
CA ALA A 175 -13.00 -16.37 -3.38
C ALA A 175 -14.30 -17.01 -2.89
N VAL A 176 -14.47 -17.05 -1.58
CA VAL A 176 -15.56 -17.71 -0.87
C VAL A 176 -16.09 -16.77 0.20
N GLU A 177 -17.39 -16.79 0.46
CA GLU A 177 -17.95 -16.16 1.65
C GLU A 177 -17.99 -17.18 2.78
N TYR A 178 -17.37 -16.84 3.91
CA TYR A 178 -17.00 -17.80 4.95
C TYR A 178 -18.20 -18.58 5.52
N TYR A 179 -19.40 -17.99 5.49
CA TYR A 179 -20.64 -18.59 6.00
C TYR A 179 -21.54 -19.18 4.90
N GLU A 180 -21.22 -18.96 3.62
CA GLU A 180 -22.02 -19.48 2.50
C GLU A 180 -21.27 -20.65 1.85
N THR A 181 -21.78 -21.86 2.04
CA THR A 181 -21.16 -23.10 1.56
C THR A 181 -21.21 -23.26 0.03
N GLY A 182 -22.00 -22.45 -0.67
CA GLY A 182 -22.29 -22.61 -2.10
C GLY A 182 -21.49 -21.73 -3.06
N VAL A 183 -20.83 -20.66 -2.61
CA VAL A 183 -20.27 -19.65 -3.51
C VAL A 183 -18.75 -19.73 -3.55
N THR A 184 -18.23 -20.36 -4.60
CA THR A 184 -16.79 -20.40 -4.89
C THR A 184 -16.54 -19.86 -6.30
N THR A 185 -15.93 -18.68 -6.43
CA THR A 185 -15.34 -18.30 -7.72
C THR A 185 -13.93 -18.87 -7.76
N VAL A 186 -13.68 -19.82 -8.65
CA VAL A 186 -12.35 -20.39 -8.87
C VAL A 186 -11.79 -19.87 -10.18
N GLN A 187 -10.73 -19.06 -10.12
CA GLN A 187 -10.01 -18.59 -11.28
C GLN A 187 -8.62 -19.24 -11.31
N SER A 188 -8.38 -20.09 -12.31
CA SER A 188 -7.05 -20.62 -12.54
C SER A 188 -6.15 -19.60 -13.26
N TYR A 189 -4.87 -19.59 -12.92
CA TYR A 189 -3.85 -18.80 -13.60
C TYR A 189 -2.59 -19.62 -13.84
N HIS A 190 -1.82 -19.21 -14.83
CA HIS A 190 -0.55 -19.82 -15.20
C HIS A 190 0.52 -18.75 -15.35
N ILE A 191 1.75 -19.10 -15.04
CA ILE A 191 2.89 -18.21 -15.30
C ILE A 191 3.17 -18.28 -16.80
N LYS A 192 2.86 -17.19 -17.51
CA LYS A 192 3.36 -17.00 -18.86
C LYS A 192 4.84 -16.65 -18.74
N THR A 193 5.69 -17.66 -18.93
CA THR A 193 7.12 -17.44 -19.06
C THR A 193 7.39 -16.83 -20.43
N THR A 194 7.40 -15.52 -20.53
CA THR A 194 7.94 -14.81 -21.70
C THR A 194 9.46 -14.66 -21.53
N CYS A 195 10.18 -15.77 -21.37
CA CYS A 195 11.61 -15.76 -21.64
C CYS A 195 11.80 -16.33 -23.05
N ASP A 196 11.27 -15.65 -24.07
CA ASP A 196 11.68 -15.90 -25.45
C ASP A 196 13.12 -15.40 -25.58
N ILE A 197 14.07 -16.32 -25.41
CA ILE A 197 15.50 -16.07 -25.59
C ILE A 197 15.82 -15.81 -27.08
N GLU A 198 14.89 -16.12 -27.99
CA GLU A 198 14.98 -15.77 -29.41
C GLU A 198 14.34 -14.40 -29.70
N ALA A 199 14.95 -13.32 -29.23
CA ALA A 199 14.89 -12.06 -29.98
C ALA A 199 15.69 -12.23 -31.29
N LYS A 200 15.22 -13.08 -32.21
CA LYS A 200 15.61 -13.01 -33.62
C LYS A 200 15.14 -11.65 -34.11
N ILE A 201 16.09 -10.79 -34.44
CA ILE A 201 15.87 -9.52 -35.15
C ILE A 201 14.96 -9.85 -36.35
N PRO A 202 13.78 -9.22 -36.51
CA PRO A 202 12.85 -9.58 -37.56
C PRO A 202 13.50 -9.34 -38.93
N GLN A 203 13.78 -10.42 -39.67
CA GLN A 203 14.02 -10.33 -41.10
C GLN A 203 12.68 -10.00 -41.77
N LYS A 204 12.67 -8.95 -42.60
CA LYS A 204 11.51 -8.55 -43.39
C LYS A 204 11.16 -9.66 -44.38
N GLU A 205 10.16 -10.47 -44.05
CA GLU A 205 9.46 -11.27 -45.07
C GLU A 205 8.19 -10.55 -45.52
N LYS A 206 8.08 -10.39 -46.85
CA LYS A 206 6.90 -9.84 -47.54
C LYS A 206 5.89 -10.97 -47.71
N GLY A 207 4.73 -10.88 -47.06
CA GLY A 207 3.60 -11.78 -47.30
C GLY A 207 2.33 -11.30 -46.58
N ASN A 208 1.21 -11.30 -47.30
CA ASN A 208 -0.08 -10.68 -46.96
C ASN A 208 -0.76 -11.19 -45.66
N PRO A 209 -1.71 -10.42 -45.07
CA PRO A 209 -2.11 -10.58 -43.67
C PRO A 209 -3.26 -11.59 -43.48
N PRO A 210 -3.26 -12.37 -42.40
CA PRO A 210 -4.49 -12.85 -41.80
C PRO A 210 -4.98 -11.85 -40.75
N THR A 211 -6.29 -11.62 -40.73
CA THR A 211 -7.03 -10.85 -39.74
C THR A 211 -6.76 -11.39 -38.33
N GLN A 212 -5.87 -10.72 -37.59
CA GLN A 212 -5.68 -10.92 -36.17
C GLN A 212 -6.25 -9.73 -35.42
N VAL A 213 -6.98 -10.02 -34.35
CA VAL A 213 -7.45 -9.02 -33.39
C VAL A 213 -6.22 -8.37 -32.76
N THR A 214 -5.97 -7.13 -33.15
CA THR A 214 -4.99 -6.24 -32.52
C THR A 214 -5.39 -6.03 -31.07
N PHE A 215 -4.76 -6.76 -30.15
CA PHE A 215 -4.58 -6.22 -28.81
C PHE A 215 -3.58 -5.09 -28.94
N GLN A 216 -4.02 -3.86 -28.68
CA GLN A 216 -3.11 -2.75 -28.43
C GLN A 216 -2.20 -3.19 -27.30
N GLN A 217 -0.95 -3.48 -27.66
CA GLN A 217 0.17 -3.53 -26.75
C GLN A 217 0.28 -2.10 -26.20
N THR A 218 -0.39 -1.82 -25.09
CA THR A 218 0.06 -0.74 -24.23
C THR A 218 1.45 -1.16 -23.78
N SER A 219 2.46 -0.62 -24.47
CA SER A 219 3.83 -0.65 -24.02
C SER A 219 3.87 0.10 -22.70
N THR A 220 3.49 -0.59 -21.63
CA THR A 220 3.78 -0.19 -20.28
C THR A 220 5.24 -0.53 -20.16
N ALA A 221 6.06 0.44 -20.58
CA ALA A 221 7.49 0.41 -20.36
C ALA A 221 7.67 0.06 -18.89
N SER A 222 8.16 -1.16 -18.61
CA SER A 222 8.64 -1.48 -17.29
C SER A 222 9.62 -0.38 -16.92
N PRO A 223 9.38 0.39 -15.85
CA PRO A 223 10.30 1.42 -15.46
C PRO A 223 11.61 0.70 -15.12
N LYS A 224 12.62 0.86 -15.98
CA LYS A 224 13.99 0.79 -15.51
C LYS A 224 14.03 1.79 -14.37
N THR A 225 14.11 1.31 -13.13
CA THR A 225 14.26 2.14 -11.93
C THR A 225 15.66 2.76 -12.00
N SER A 226 15.87 3.68 -12.95
CA SER A 226 16.83 4.75 -12.74
C SER A 226 16.45 5.34 -11.38
N PRO A 227 17.38 5.45 -10.43
CA PRO A 227 17.09 5.95 -9.09
C PRO A 227 16.27 7.21 -9.28
N THR A 228 15.02 7.17 -8.81
CA THR A 228 14.06 8.25 -9.04
C THR A 228 14.73 9.50 -8.49
N THR A 229 15.20 10.37 -9.39
CA THR A 229 16.08 11.48 -9.05
C THR A 229 15.36 12.59 -8.27
N CYS A 230 14.06 12.41 -8.06
CA CYS A 230 13.17 13.36 -7.40
C CYS A 230 13.11 13.16 -5.88
N PRO A 231 12.98 14.25 -5.11
CA PRO A 231 12.73 14.17 -3.68
C PRO A 231 11.39 13.51 -3.37
N ALA A 232 11.33 12.84 -2.21
CA ALA A 232 10.08 12.28 -1.71
C ALA A 232 9.13 13.40 -1.24
N CYS A 233 7.95 13.50 -1.85
CA CYS A 233 6.95 14.54 -1.54
C CYS A 233 5.69 13.92 -0.90
N ILE A 234 5.58 13.98 0.43
CA ILE A 234 4.56 13.26 1.22
C ILE A 234 3.46 14.22 1.65
N LYS A 235 2.34 14.18 0.92
CA LYS A 235 1.17 15.08 1.14
C LYS A 235 0.35 14.73 2.37
N THR A 236 0.44 13.49 2.83
CA THR A 236 -0.34 12.95 3.94
C THR A 236 0.33 13.30 5.27
N ASP A 237 -0.43 13.18 6.36
CA ASP A 237 0.13 13.28 7.72
C ASP A 237 0.88 12.01 8.15
N LYS A 238 1.11 11.08 7.22
CA LYS A 238 1.86 9.85 7.44
C LYS A 238 3.35 10.15 7.41
N ILE A 239 4.05 9.51 8.35
CA ILE A 239 5.49 9.64 8.49
C ILE A 239 6.11 8.40 7.85
N PRO A 240 7.09 8.55 6.95
CA PRO A 240 7.81 7.39 6.40
C PRO A 240 8.44 6.54 7.50
N VAL A 241 8.41 5.22 7.35
CA VAL A 241 9.02 4.27 8.30
C VAL A 241 10.50 4.61 8.53
N ASN A 242 11.20 5.04 7.47
CA ASN A 242 12.60 5.45 7.51
C ASN A 242 12.84 6.93 7.90
N PHE A 243 11.83 7.67 8.37
CA PHE A 243 11.97 9.10 8.67
C PHE A 243 13.04 9.39 9.71
N ARG A 244 13.15 8.57 10.77
CA ARG A 244 14.16 8.78 11.81
C ARG A 244 15.58 8.62 11.27
N ALA A 245 15.83 7.59 10.45
CA ALA A 245 17.12 7.39 9.80
C ALA A 245 17.45 8.54 8.85
N ALA A 246 16.48 8.97 8.02
CA ALA A 246 16.64 10.12 7.14
C ALA A 246 16.92 11.42 7.92
N PHE A 247 16.22 11.64 9.04
CA PHE A 247 16.44 12.79 9.92
C PHE A 247 17.85 12.77 10.52
N CYS A 248 18.30 11.61 11.01
CA CYS A 248 19.63 11.45 11.61
C CYS A 248 20.74 11.71 10.57
N ASN A 249 20.56 11.22 9.33
CA ASN A 249 21.54 11.33 8.26
C ASN A 249 21.49 12.68 7.51
N ALA A 250 20.49 13.51 7.78
CA ALA A 250 20.35 14.81 7.15
C ALA A 250 21.35 15.85 7.68
N SER A 251 21.93 16.62 6.76
CA SER A 251 22.76 17.79 7.07
C SER A 251 21.95 18.96 7.62
N ALA A 252 20.68 19.06 7.23
CA ALA A 252 19.74 20.04 7.73
C ALA A 252 18.30 19.51 7.73
N VAL A 253 17.52 19.99 8.71
CA VAL A 253 16.09 19.72 8.76
C VAL A 253 15.35 21.03 8.99
N TYR A 254 14.75 21.56 7.93
CA TYR A 254 14.11 22.88 7.96
C TYR A 254 12.62 22.76 8.24
N GLN A 255 12.12 23.61 9.14
CA GLN A 255 10.70 23.96 9.19
C GLN A 255 10.48 25.19 8.31
N ALA A 256 9.65 25.06 7.29
CA ALA A 256 9.45 26.10 6.28
C ALA A 256 7.98 26.34 5.96
N VAL A 257 7.70 27.49 5.34
CA VAL A 257 6.42 27.80 4.70
C VAL A 257 6.66 27.86 3.20
N ALA A 258 6.07 26.92 2.47
CA ALA A 258 6.15 26.81 1.02
C ALA A 258 4.88 27.33 0.34
N GLY A 259 4.89 27.40 -1.00
CA GLY A 259 3.75 27.87 -1.79
C GLY A 259 3.53 29.38 -1.72
N ARG A 260 4.60 30.18 -1.62
CA ARG A 260 4.49 31.64 -1.65
C ARG A 260 4.43 32.15 -3.09
N LYS A 261 3.52 33.08 -3.36
CA LYS A 261 3.54 33.92 -4.57
C LYS A 261 4.42 35.13 -4.26
N GLY A 262 5.44 35.40 -5.07
CA GLY A 262 6.33 36.56 -4.91
C GLY A 262 7.77 36.25 -5.28
N LYS A 263 8.69 37.15 -4.88
CA LYS A 263 10.12 37.04 -5.21
C LYS A 263 10.74 35.74 -4.71
N PHE A 264 10.33 35.24 -3.54
CA PHE A 264 10.84 33.99 -2.98
C PHE A 264 9.71 32.98 -2.82
N SER A 265 9.95 31.73 -3.23
CA SER A 265 8.95 30.67 -3.23
C SER A 265 8.76 30.00 -1.86
N MET A 266 9.69 30.21 -0.92
CA MET A 266 9.66 29.59 0.40
C MET A 266 10.26 30.50 1.49
N LYS A 267 9.75 30.38 2.73
CA LYS A 267 10.35 31.00 3.93
C LYS A 267 10.78 29.91 4.92
N ILE A 268 12.08 29.77 5.16
CA ILE A 268 12.65 28.89 6.19
C ILE A 268 12.51 29.58 7.55
N ARG A 269 11.77 28.96 8.47
CA ARG A 269 11.56 29.48 9.84
C ARG A 269 12.67 29.03 10.77
N GLN A 270 12.96 27.73 10.79
CA GLN A 270 13.85 27.10 11.76
C GLN A 270 14.70 26.01 11.12
N ASP A 271 15.90 25.81 11.64
CA ASP A 271 16.69 24.59 11.46
C ASP A 271 16.63 23.77 12.74
N LEU A 272 16.12 22.55 12.60
CA LEU A 272 15.87 21.60 13.69
C LEU A 272 17.04 20.66 13.94
N ARG A 273 18.06 20.64 13.06
CA ARG A 273 19.20 19.72 13.19
C ARG A 273 20.18 20.07 14.33
N PRO A 274 20.48 21.35 14.66
CA PRO A 274 21.45 21.67 15.70
C PRO A 274 21.09 21.11 17.09
N LYS A 275 22.09 20.49 17.75
CA LYS A 275 21.94 19.86 19.08
C LYS A 275 21.48 20.84 20.15
N LYS A 276 22.25 21.93 20.32
CA LYS A 276 22.12 22.80 21.51
C LYS A 276 20.76 23.48 21.57
N LYS A 277 20.34 24.16 20.50
CA LYS A 277 19.10 24.94 20.44
C LYS A 277 18.55 24.94 19.02
N ILE A 278 17.23 25.04 18.88
CA ILE A 278 16.60 25.25 17.57
C ILE A 278 17.06 26.61 17.06
N VAL A 279 17.65 26.63 15.86
CA VAL A 279 18.13 27.87 15.26
C VAL A 279 17.00 28.49 14.45
N THR A 280 16.55 29.66 14.86
CA THR A 280 15.55 30.42 14.11
C THR A 280 16.25 31.20 13.00
N LEU A 281 15.90 30.93 11.73
CA LEU A 281 16.55 31.52 10.56
C LEU A 281 15.75 32.67 9.95
N LYS A 282 14.41 32.53 9.85
CA LYS A 282 13.51 33.50 9.19
C LYS A 282 13.96 33.96 7.79
N LYS A 283 14.66 33.11 7.03
CA LYS A 283 15.20 33.44 5.69
C LYS A 283 14.21 33.11 4.58
N PHE A 284 14.25 33.90 3.51
CA PHE A 284 13.49 33.67 2.29
C PHE A 284 14.39 33.03 1.24
N VAL A 285 13.91 31.95 0.62
CA VAL A 285 14.71 31.15 -0.32
C VAL A 285 13.90 30.78 -1.56
N HIS A 286 14.60 30.55 -2.66
CA HIS A 286 14.13 29.81 -3.82
C HIS A 286 14.43 28.33 -3.61
N TRP A 287 13.48 27.47 -3.95
CA TRP A 287 13.73 26.05 -4.04
C TRP A 287 13.96 25.66 -5.50
N GLN A 288 14.79 24.65 -5.73
CA GLN A 288 15.03 24.07 -7.05
C GLN A 288 14.82 22.56 -6.97
N LEU A 289 13.96 22.04 -7.85
CA LEU A 289 13.77 20.61 -8.06
C LEU A 289 14.53 20.16 -9.32
N PRO A 290 14.93 18.89 -9.42
CA PRO A 290 15.46 18.35 -10.66
C PRO A 290 14.39 18.43 -11.76
N PRO A 291 14.79 18.57 -13.04
CA PRO A 291 13.85 18.67 -14.15
C PRO A 291 12.96 17.42 -14.22
N GLY A 292 11.66 17.62 -14.42
CA GLY A 292 10.66 16.56 -14.44
C GLY A 292 10.08 16.17 -13.07
N CYS A 293 10.64 16.69 -11.97
CA CYS A 293 10.09 16.47 -10.64
C CYS A 293 9.04 17.53 -10.30
N ASP A 294 7.90 17.08 -9.79
CA ASP A 294 6.88 17.94 -9.20
C ASP A 294 6.65 17.58 -7.73
N CYS A 295 6.43 18.59 -6.90
CA CYS A 295 6.03 18.42 -5.52
C CYS A 295 4.96 19.45 -5.17
N SER A 296 3.71 18.98 -5.09
CA SER A 296 2.56 19.86 -4.83
C SER A 296 2.62 20.57 -3.47
N LEU A 297 3.44 20.11 -2.52
CA LEU A 297 3.67 20.80 -1.25
C LEU A 297 4.48 22.09 -1.42
N LEU A 298 5.30 22.18 -2.48
CA LEU A 298 6.10 23.35 -2.81
C LEU A 298 5.35 24.32 -3.73
N SER A 299 4.38 23.81 -4.48
CA SER A 299 3.56 24.59 -5.40
C SER A 299 2.72 25.68 -4.69
N PRO A 300 2.60 26.89 -5.29
CA PRO A 300 1.75 27.98 -4.79
C PRO A 300 0.24 27.69 -4.91
N VAL A 301 -0.14 26.64 -5.63
CA VAL A 301 -1.55 26.22 -5.76
C VAL A 301 -2.05 25.69 -4.42
N GLY A 302 -3.17 26.22 -3.91
CA GLY A 302 -3.71 25.85 -2.60
C GLY A 302 -3.09 26.61 -1.42
N GLY A 303 -2.37 27.72 -1.68
CA GLY A 303 -1.91 28.63 -0.65
C GLY A 303 -0.65 28.19 0.10
N HIS A 304 -0.39 28.86 1.23
CA HIS A 304 0.80 28.63 2.04
C HIS A 304 0.72 27.33 2.83
N LYS A 305 1.76 26.51 2.76
CA LYS A 305 1.82 25.21 3.43
C LYS A 305 3.00 25.17 4.38
N ASN A 306 2.77 24.75 5.62
CA ASN A 306 3.85 24.46 6.56
C ASN A 306 4.43 23.09 6.22
N VAL A 307 5.74 23.03 5.96
CA VAL A 307 6.44 21.81 5.54
C VAL A 307 7.71 21.59 6.37
N TYR A 308 8.07 20.33 6.56
CA TYR A 308 9.41 19.91 6.92
C TYR A 308 10.18 19.51 5.68
N ILE A 309 11.45 19.92 5.64
CA ILE A 309 12.38 19.57 4.57
C ILE A 309 13.59 18.93 5.23
N VAL A 310 13.70 17.62 5.07
CA VAL A 310 14.86 16.82 5.49
C VAL A 310 15.77 16.75 4.27
N THR A 311 17.03 17.20 4.37
CA THR A 311 17.92 17.25 3.21
C THR A 311 19.39 17.03 3.58
N ALA A 312 20.12 16.40 2.67
CA ALA A 312 21.56 16.21 2.75
C ALA A 312 22.36 17.50 2.49
N ARG A 313 21.75 18.55 1.94
CA ARG A 313 22.43 19.80 1.57
C ARG A 313 21.82 21.01 2.29
N LYS A 314 22.67 21.88 2.84
CA LYS A 314 22.23 23.18 3.36
C LYS A 314 21.96 24.13 2.20
N PHE A 315 21.00 25.05 2.36
CA PHE A 315 20.82 26.11 1.36
C PHE A 315 22.06 27.02 1.31
N VAL A 316 22.38 27.51 0.12
CA VAL A 316 23.52 28.41 -0.11
C VAL A 316 22.95 29.77 -0.54
N LYS A 317 23.32 30.83 0.17
CA LYS A 317 22.72 32.17 0.03
C LYS A 317 21.19 32.12 0.21
N ASN A 318 20.44 32.15 -0.89
CA ASN A 318 18.99 32.11 -0.93
C ASN A 318 18.46 30.94 -1.78
N ASP A 319 19.29 29.97 -2.14
CA ASP A 319 18.90 28.85 -3.00
C ASP A 319 18.99 27.52 -2.26
N LEU A 320 17.88 26.77 -2.25
CA LEU A 320 17.74 25.44 -1.68
C LEU A 320 17.50 24.42 -2.80
N THR A 321 18.55 23.70 -3.18
CA THR A 321 18.45 22.60 -4.14
C THR A 321 17.98 21.33 -3.43
N LEU A 322 16.90 20.73 -3.91
CA LEU A 322 16.33 19.50 -3.40
C LEU A 322 16.62 18.38 -4.39
N ASP A 323 17.13 17.25 -3.90
CA ASP A 323 17.52 16.08 -4.69
C ASP A 323 16.78 14.83 -4.20
N TRP A 324 17.08 13.66 -4.79
CA TRP A 324 16.49 12.37 -4.38
C TRP A 324 16.73 11.98 -2.91
N ASN A 325 17.71 12.59 -2.25
CA ASN A 325 17.96 12.41 -0.81
C ASN A 325 17.15 13.37 0.08
N SER A 326 16.29 14.19 -0.53
CA SER A 326 15.49 15.16 0.19
C SER A 326 14.06 14.65 0.39
N ILE A 327 13.50 14.87 1.58
CA ILE A 327 12.13 14.48 1.94
C ILE A 327 11.36 15.73 2.34
N ILE A 328 10.20 15.93 1.73
CA ILE A 328 9.30 17.07 1.95
C ILE A 328 8.00 16.53 2.53
N ILE A 329 7.67 16.92 3.76
CA ILE A 329 6.51 16.41 4.50
C ILE A 329 5.66 17.59 4.98
N LYS A 330 4.34 17.47 4.93
CA LYS A 330 3.44 18.45 5.53
C LYS A 330 3.58 18.46 7.06
N VAL A 331 3.59 19.64 7.67
CA VAL A 331 3.61 19.78 9.13
C VAL A 331 2.22 19.50 9.69
N SER A 332 2.15 18.57 10.64
CA SER A 332 0.98 18.17 11.41
C SER A 332 1.38 17.94 12.87
N LYS A 333 0.41 17.77 13.77
CA LYS A 333 0.68 17.46 15.19
C LYS A 333 1.50 16.17 15.34
N LYS A 334 1.23 15.17 14.48
CA LYS A 334 1.93 13.88 14.47
C LYS A 334 3.37 14.04 13.96
N THR A 335 3.57 14.67 12.80
CA THR A 335 4.92 14.89 12.24
C THR A 335 5.77 15.76 13.15
N TRP A 336 5.18 16.73 13.86
CA TRP A 336 5.86 17.54 14.87
C TRP A 336 6.37 16.72 16.06
N LYS A 337 5.54 15.82 16.62
CA LYS A 337 5.91 14.95 17.74
C LYS A 337 7.11 14.06 17.36
N GLU A 338 7.04 13.46 16.17
CA GLU A 338 8.10 12.57 15.68
C GLU A 338 9.39 13.31 15.37
N THR A 339 9.31 14.48 14.73
CA THR A 339 10.46 15.34 14.46
C THR A 339 11.17 15.75 15.75
N ARG A 340 10.42 16.03 16.82
CA ARG A 340 10.99 16.30 18.15
C ARG A 340 11.64 15.06 18.77
N ALA A 341 11.04 13.88 18.62
CA ALA A 341 11.62 12.62 19.11
C ALA A 341 12.91 12.26 18.36
N ALA A 342 12.91 12.34 17.03
CA ALA A 342 14.09 12.16 16.19
C ALA A 342 15.20 13.14 16.57
N ARG A 343 14.90 14.43 16.77
CA ARG A 343 15.89 15.42 17.21
C ARG A 343 16.56 15.07 18.54
N LYS A 344 15.82 14.51 19.50
CA LYS A 344 16.39 14.11 20.80
C LYS A 344 17.34 12.92 20.69
N THR A 345 17.07 12.01 19.75
CA THR A 345 17.80 10.74 19.62
C THR A 345 18.94 10.79 18.62
N CYS A 346 18.83 11.61 17.56
CA CYS A 346 19.85 11.77 16.54
C CYS A 346 20.97 12.71 17.01
N LEU A 347 21.93 12.19 17.79
CA LEU A 347 23.14 12.91 18.17
C LEU A 347 24.07 13.07 16.95
N LEU A 348 24.43 14.31 16.60
CA LEU A 348 25.52 14.63 15.65
C LEU A 348 26.93 14.31 16.17
#